data_AF-A0A4V4KTW0-F1
#
_entry.id   AF-A0A4V4KTW0-F1
#
_cell.length_a   1.000
_cell.length_b   1.000
_cell.length_c   1.000
_cell.angle_alpha   90.00
_cell.angle_beta   90.00
_cell.angle_gamma   90.00
#
_symmetry.space_group_name_H-M   'P 1'
#
loop_
_entity.id
_entity.type
_entity.pdbx_description
1 polymer ?
#
loop_
_entity_poly.entity_id
_entity_poly.type
_entity_poly.pdbx_seq_one_letter_code
_entity_poly.pdbx_strand_id
1 'polypeptide(L)'
;SRAKYGHLPQDGLRIDSAKSVNKAFYPPFEQAAGVYVAGEVYEGNPTTFCDYQNYMDGMLNFPSYYWITEAFQSTSGSISNLYNGINTLKSSCKDTTLLGSFMENHDLARFPSLTNDYALAKNAIAFTMLADGIPIIYQGQEQHFAGSGVPNNREALWLSGYSTSSTLYPFIGTLNKIRKQAIKQDTGYVTYKAVPVYSDASTIVMRKGNTGSQVIGVFTNKGSSGSSSFALTSSASGFTAGQSITDVLSCTSYTTDSNGNLNIAIGAGLPRVLYPTAKLTGSGLCGGSSGSTTAVPAPTTIKTSTTTGGACSTPTSVAITFSDKVVTQYGQSVKLVGSIPQLGAWNAANGIVLSSAGYTAGNPVWSGTINLPAGTSFSYKFVKVNSDGSFDWENDP
;
A
#
# COMPACT_ATOMS: atom_id res chain seq x y z
N SER A 1 -17.72 -4.36 -15.93
CA SER A 1 -18.30 -5.27 -14.93
C SER A 1 -17.61 -4.98 -13.62
N ARG A 2 -18.32 -4.64 -12.53
CA ARG A 2 -17.66 -4.44 -11.23
C ARG A 2 -17.18 -5.78 -10.70
N ALA A 3 -15.92 -5.89 -10.27
CA ALA A 3 -15.46 -7.03 -9.47
C ALA A 3 -16.36 -7.08 -8.21
N LYS A 4 -17.33 -8.01 -8.18
CA LYS A 4 -18.29 -8.13 -7.08
C LYS A 4 -17.64 -8.85 -5.90
N TYR A 5 -16.86 -8.12 -5.12
CA TYR A 5 -16.54 -8.52 -3.75
C TYR A 5 -17.72 -8.18 -2.83
N GLY A 6 -18.87 -8.86 -2.96
CA GLY A 6 -20.02 -8.64 -2.09
C GLY A 6 -20.71 -7.28 -2.25
N HIS A 7 -21.91 -7.15 -1.67
CA HIS A 7 -22.81 -6.01 -1.80
C HIS A 7 -22.40 -4.74 -1.04
N LEU A 8 -21.12 -4.61 -0.67
CA LEU A 8 -20.60 -3.47 0.06
C LEU A 8 -19.67 -2.65 -0.85
N PRO A 9 -19.76 -1.32 -0.88
CA PRO A 9 -18.77 -0.51 -1.60
C PRO A 9 -17.40 -0.71 -0.95
N GLN A 10 -16.42 -1.19 -1.72
CA GLN A 10 -15.00 -1.11 -1.36
C GLN A 10 -14.42 0.20 -1.86
N ASP A 11 -13.46 0.75 -1.12
CA ASP A 11 -12.70 1.94 -1.53
C ASP A 11 -11.34 1.59 -2.18
N GLY A 12 -10.93 0.32 -2.08
CA GLY A 12 -9.71 -0.20 -2.70
C GLY A 12 -9.55 -1.71 -2.47
N LEU A 13 -8.64 -2.34 -3.21
CA LEU A 13 -8.35 -3.77 -3.11
C LEU A 13 -6.86 -4.01 -2.87
N ARG A 14 -6.53 -4.90 -1.93
CA ARG A 14 -5.20 -5.49 -1.81
C ARG A 14 -5.23 -6.88 -2.45
N ILE A 15 -4.42 -7.09 -3.47
CA ILE A 15 -4.35 -8.37 -4.19
C ILE A 15 -3.23 -9.22 -3.61
N ASP A 16 -3.60 -10.36 -3.06
CA ASP A 16 -2.67 -11.37 -2.56
C ASP A 16 -1.82 -11.98 -3.67
N SER A 17 -0.57 -12.36 -3.34
CA SER A 17 0.28 -13.16 -4.21
C SER A 17 0.37 -12.63 -5.65
N ALA A 18 0.40 -11.31 -5.83
CA ALA A 18 0.33 -10.69 -7.15
C ALA A 18 1.54 -11.08 -8.04
N LYS A 19 2.67 -11.42 -7.43
CA LYS A 19 3.82 -11.94 -8.19
C LYS A 19 3.55 -13.27 -8.91
N SER A 20 2.53 -14.02 -8.49
CA SER A 20 2.21 -15.37 -8.96
C SER A 20 1.13 -15.40 -10.06
N VAL A 21 0.59 -14.24 -10.45
CA VAL A 21 -0.42 -14.13 -11.51
C VAL A 21 0.19 -13.44 -12.73
N ASN A 22 -0.25 -13.82 -13.93
CA ASN A 22 0.21 -13.17 -15.15
C ASN A 22 -0.15 -11.67 -15.14
N LYS A 23 0.83 -10.80 -15.36
CA LYS A 23 0.67 -9.33 -15.35
C LYS A 23 -0.46 -8.82 -16.24
N ALA A 24 -0.73 -9.50 -17.36
CA ALA A 24 -1.82 -9.14 -18.28
C ALA A 24 -3.23 -9.25 -17.66
N PHE A 25 -3.37 -9.94 -16.52
CA PHE A 25 -4.62 -10.03 -15.76
C PHE A 25 -5.02 -8.69 -15.13
N TYR A 26 -4.05 -7.88 -14.68
CA TYR A 26 -4.34 -6.75 -13.81
C TYR A 26 -5.08 -5.59 -14.48
N PRO A 27 -4.73 -5.12 -15.70
CA PRO A 27 -5.43 -3.99 -16.29
C PRO A 27 -6.95 -4.20 -16.45
N PRO A 28 -7.44 -5.31 -17.04
CA PRO A 28 -8.89 -5.53 -17.11
C PRO A 28 -9.52 -5.80 -15.74
N PHE A 29 -8.79 -6.40 -14.79
CA PHE A 29 -9.28 -6.61 -13.43
C PHE A 29 -9.46 -5.29 -12.67
N GLU A 30 -8.49 -4.38 -12.73
CA GLU A 30 -8.52 -3.08 -12.07
C GLU A 30 -9.60 -2.18 -12.69
N GLN A 31 -9.69 -2.17 -14.03
CA GLN A 31 -10.79 -1.49 -14.74
C GLN A 31 -12.15 -2.02 -14.30
N ALA A 32 -12.27 -3.35 -14.12
CA ALA A 32 -13.46 -3.96 -13.58
C ALA A 32 -13.69 -3.54 -12.12
N ALA A 33 -12.68 -3.58 -11.25
CA ALA A 33 -12.80 -3.18 -9.85
C ALA A 33 -13.28 -1.72 -9.69
N GLY A 34 -12.77 -0.81 -10.51
CA GLY A 34 -13.14 0.61 -10.50
C GLY A 34 -12.73 1.35 -9.22
N VAL A 35 -11.73 0.81 -8.52
CA VAL A 35 -11.16 1.32 -7.27
C VAL A 35 -9.66 1.12 -7.30
N TYR A 36 -8.93 1.82 -6.43
CA TYR A 36 -7.48 1.68 -6.33
C TYR A 36 -7.08 0.24 -5.98
N VAL A 37 -6.07 -0.30 -6.67
CA VAL A 37 -5.55 -1.65 -6.47
C VAL A 37 -4.08 -1.62 -6.03
N ALA A 38 -3.77 -2.35 -4.95
CA ALA A 38 -2.41 -2.58 -4.50
C ALA A 38 -2.07 -4.07 -4.48
N GLY A 39 -1.11 -4.50 -5.29
CA GLY A 39 -0.65 -5.89 -5.31
C GLY A 39 0.41 -6.18 -4.24
N GLU A 40 0.36 -7.37 -3.65
CA GLU A 40 1.51 -7.95 -2.97
C GLU A 40 2.48 -8.54 -4.00
N VAL A 41 3.51 -7.77 -4.33
CA VAL A 41 4.63 -8.24 -5.13
C VAL A 41 5.83 -8.36 -4.20
N TYR A 42 6.03 -9.55 -3.64
CA TYR A 42 7.15 -9.85 -2.73
C TYR A 42 8.47 -9.85 -3.52
N GLU A 43 9.04 -8.66 -3.72
CA GLU A 43 10.21 -8.39 -4.55
C GLU A 43 10.98 -7.18 -3.99
N GLY A 44 12.28 -7.35 -3.74
CA GLY A 44 13.15 -6.28 -3.24
C GLY A 44 13.85 -5.50 -4.36
N ASN A 45 13.97 -6.08 -5.56
CA ASN A 45 14.63 -5.42 -6.69
C ASN A 45 13.71 -4.34 -7.31
N PRO A 46 14.09 -3.05 -7.27
CA PRO A 46 13.24 -1.97 -7.78
C PRO A 46 12.89 -2.10 -9.26
N THR A 47 13.78 -2.61 -10.10
CA THR A 47 13.52 -2.75 -11.55
C THR A 47 12.37 -3.71 -11.81
N THR A 48 12.43 -4.91 -11.22
CA THR A 48 11.37 -5.92 -11.37
C THR A 48 10.09 -5.50 -10.66
N PHE A 49 10.22 -4.87 -9.49
CA PHE A 49 9.11 -4.38 -8.70
C PHE A 49 8.33 -3.27 -9.43
N CYS A 50 9.01 -2.21 -9.86
CA CYS A 50 8.40 -1.04 -10.48
C CYS A 50 7.73 -1.35 -11.83
N ASP A 51 8.14 -2.39 -12.54
CA ASP A 51 7.47 -2.83 -13.78
C ASP A 51 5.99 -3.22 -13.56
N TYR A 52 5.60 -3.63 -12.34
CA TYR A 52 4.19 -3.91 -12.05
C TYR A 52 3.30 -2.66 -12.14
N GLN A 53 3.84 -1.44 -11.97
CA GLN A 53 3.06 -0.20 -12.18
C GLN A 53 2.65 0.05 -13.64
N ASN A 54 3.13 -0.76 -14.58
CA ASN A 54 2.61 -0.77 -15.95
C ASN A 54 1.27 -1.53 -16.06
N TYR A 55 0.89 -2.29 -15.03
CA TYR A 55 -0.25 -3.21 -15.06
C TYR A 55 -1.25 -3.00 -13.92
N MET A 56 -0.82 -2.41 -12.79
CA MET A 56 -1.66 -2.08 -11.64
C MET A 56 -1.28 -0.71 -11.06
N ASP A 57 -2.21 -0.06 -10.35
CA ASP A 57 -1.98 1.25 -9.73
C ASP A 57 -0.77 1.28 -8.77
N GLY A 58 -0.72 0.30 -7.85
CA GLY A 58 0.27 0.26 -6.79
C GLY A 58 0.64 -1.14 -6.34
N MET A 59 1.69 -1.20 -5.53
CA MET A 59 2.16 -2.43 -4.88
C MET A 59 2.58 -2.14 -3.44
N LEU A 60 2.55 -3.15 -2.58
CA LEU A 60 3.17 -3.08 -1.26
C LEU A 60 4.69 -2.89 -1.42
N ASN A 61 5.25 -1.83 -0.85
CA ASN A 61 6.60 -1.34 -1.12
C ASN A 61 7.71 -2.17 -0.42
N PHE A 62 7.88 -3.42 -0.84
CA PHE A 62 8.93 -4.32 -0.35
C PHE A 62 10.35 -3.76 -0.53
N PRO A 63 10.71 -3.08 -1.64
CA PRO A 63 12.05 -2.50 -1.75
C PRO A 63 12.34 -1.51 -0.61
N SER A 64 11.39 -0.61 -0.32
CA SER A 64 11.54 0.32 0.81
C SER A 64 11.52 -0.38 2.17
N TYR A 65 10.73 -1.45 2.35
CA TYR A 65 10.72 -2.23 3.59
C TYR A 65 12.14 -2.71 3.93
N TYR A 66 12.86 -3.32 2.98
CA TYR A 66 14.20 -3.84 3.23
C TYR A 66 15.18 -2.75 3.66
N TRP A 67 15.17 -1.60 3.00
CA TRP A 67 16.07 -0.50 3.33
C TRP A 67 15.69 0.19 4.64
N ILE A 68 14.40 0.33 4.95
CA ILE A 68 13.93 0.86 6.24
C ILE A 68 14.38 -0.07 7.37
N THR A 69 14.17 -1.37 7.21
CA THR A 69 14.59 -2.37 8.19
C THR A 69 16.10 -2.35 8.38
N GLU A 70 16.90 -2.42 7.31
CA GLU A 70 18.36 -2.35 7.40
C GLU A 70 18.86 -1.05 8.05
N ALA A 71 18.28 0.10 7.67
CA ALA A 71 18.71 1.39 8.17
C ALA A 71 18.46 1.54 9.67
N PHE A 72 17.31 1.08 10.15
CA PHE A 72 16.85 1.38 11.50
C PHE A 72 16.84 0.19 12.46
N GLN A 73 17.04 -1.07 12.04
CA GLN A 73 17.05 -2.21 12.98
C GLN A 73 18.24 -2.19 13.96
N SER A 74 19.25 -1.36 13.72
CA SER A 74 20.45 -1.26 14.55
C SER A 74 21.12 0.10 14.40
N THR A 75 21.93 0.49 15.39
CA THR A 75 22.78 1.69 15.33
C THR A 75 23.93 1.61 14.32
N SER A 76 24.17 0.41 13.78
CA SER A 76 25.11 0.17 12.67
C SER A 76 24.40 -0.03 11.32
N GLY A 77 23.09 0.26 11.24
CA GLY A 77 22.33 0.17 10.00
C GLY A 77 22.81 1.13 8.90
N SER A 78 22.38 0.90 7.67
CA SER A 78 22.87 1.66 6.51
C SER A 78 21.90 2.76 6.04
N ILE A 79 22.14 3.99 6.47
CA ILE A 79 21.38 5.16 5.99
C ILE A 79 21.72 5.49 4.53
N SER A 80 22.95 5.22 4.09
CA SER A 80 23.36 5.41 2.70
C SER A 80 22.60 4.46 1.76
N ASN A 81 22.37 3.21 2.18
CA ASN A 81 21.58 2.27 1.37
C ASN A 81 20.12 2.73 1.25
N LEU A 82 19.53 3.24 2.35
CA LEU A 82 18.20 3.87 2.31
C LEU A 82 18.16 5.09 1.38
N TYR A 83 19.13 6.01 1.47
CA TYR A 83 19.21 7.18 0.58
C TYR A 83 19.26 6.77 -0.90
N ASN A 84 20.15 5.83 -1.25
CA ASN A 84 20.33 5.35 -2.62
C ASN A 84 19.10 4.58 -3.12
N GLY A 85 18.52 3.74 -2.26
CA GLY A 85 17.33 2.97 -2.55
C GLY A 85 16.13 3.86 -2.87
N ILE A 86 15.89 4.90 -2.06
CA ILE A 86 14.79 5.84 -2.30
C ILE A 86 14.97 6.60 -3.62
N ASN A 87 16.19 7.05 -3.94
CA ASN A 87 16.48 7.67 -5.23
C ASN A 87 16.27 6.70 -6.40
N THR A 88 16.61 5.42 -6.22
CA THR A 88 16.40 4.36 -7.20
C THR A 88 14.91 4.08 -7.42
N LEU A 89 14.10 3.97 -6.37
CA LEU A 89 12.65 3.82 -6.49
C LEU A 89 12.03 4.98 -7.26
N LYS A 90 12.43 6.21 -6.95
CA LYS A 90 11.88 7.40 -7.60
C LYS A 90 12.19 7.49 -9.09
N SER A 91 13.36 7.02 -9.51
CA SER A 91 13.73 6.99 -10.93
C SER A 91 13.15 5.79 -11.67
N SER A 92 12.91 4.67 -10.97
CA SER A 92 12.46 3.41 -11.59
C SER A 92 10.94 3.28 -11.64
N CYS A 93 10.24 3.71 -10.58
CA CYS A 93 8.79 3.61 -10.48
C CYS A 93 8.09 4.80 -11.15
N LYS A 94 7.01 4.50 -11.87
CA LYS A 94 6.17 5.51 -12.51
C LYS A 94 5.64 6.50 -11.49
N ASP A 95 5.13 6.01 -10.36
CA ASP A 95 4.64 6.85 -9.28
C ASP A 95 4.83 6.22 -7.90
N THR A 96 5.83 6.71 -7.15
CA THR A 96 6.10 6.28 -5.77
C THR A 96 5.00 6.68 -4.79
N THR A 97 4.15 7.68 -5.13
CA THR A 97 3.07 8.14 -4.24
C THR A 97 1.91 7.16 -4.14
N LEU A 98 1.78 6.26 -5.12
CA LEU A 98 0.77 5.21 -5.17
C LEU A 98 1.25 3.88 -4.55
N LEU A 99 2.45 3.78 -4.00
CA LEU A 99 2.90 2.53 -3.39
C LEU A 99 2.34 2.37 -1.97
N GLY A 100 2.00 1.15 -1.56
CA GLY A 100 1.62 0.85 -0.17
C GLY A 100 2.87 0.79 0.71
N SER A 101 3.21 1.87 1.41
CA SER A 101 4.41 1.95 2.23
C SER A 101 4.18 1.33 3.61
N PHE A 102 4.99 0.35 3.98
CA PHE A 102 4.88 -0.36 5.25
C PHE A 102 6.26 -0.69 5.80
N MET A 103 6.32 -1.02 7.08
CA MET A 103 7.51 -1.62 7.71
C MET A 103 7.23 -2.93 8.45
N GLU A 104 5.96 -3.27 8.65
CA GLU A 104 5.50 -4.54 9.21
C GLU A 104 4.30 -5.04 8.41
N ASN A 105 4.13 -6.36 8.33
CA ASN A 105 2.94 -7.00 7.77
C ASN A 105 2.77 -8.42 8.38
N HIS A 106 1.85 -9.21 7.83
CA HIS A 106 1.49 -10.52 8.34
C HIS A 106 2.45 -11.67 7.97
N ASP A 107 3.44 -11.43 7.10
CA ASP A 107 4.38 -12.45 6.61
C ASP A 107 5.84 -12.15 6.99
N LEU A 108 6.11 -10.95 7.49
CA LEU A 108 7.43 -10.51 7.92
C LEU A 108 7.53 -10.47 9.45
N ALA A 109 8.75 -10.65 9.96
CA ALA A 109 9.03 -10.46 11.38
C ALA A 109 8.62 -9.05 11.83
N ARG A 110 8.06 -8.94 13.03
CA ARG A 110 7.77 -7.65 13.67
C ARG A 110 9.07 -6.89 13.86
N PHE A 111 9.07 -5.56 13.65
CA PHE A 111 10.30 -4.79 13.82
C PHE A 111 10.88 -4.89 15.26
N PRO A 112 10.06 -4.93 16.32
CA PRO A 112 10.55 -5.16 17.69
C PRO A 112 11.23 -6.51 17.92
N SER A 113 11.05 -7.50 17.04
CA SER A 113 11.82 -8.75 17.13
C SER A 113 13.28 -8.60 16.68
N LEU A 114 13.60 -7.51 15.96
CA LEU A 114 14.94 -7.19 15.46
C LEU A 114 15.66 -6.25 16.42
N THR A 115 14.91 -5.32 17.04
CA THR A 115 15.44 -4.38 18.04
C THR A 115 14.35 -3.92 18.99
N ASN A 116 14.67 -3.82 20.29
CA ASN A 116 13.75 -3.30 21.31
C ASN A 116 13.87 -1.77 21.50
N ASP A 117 14.70 -1.08 20.71
CA ASP A 117 14.92 0.36 20.85
C ASP A 117 13.77 1.18 20.22
N TYR A 118 12.98 1.82 21.07
CA TYR A 118 11.87 2.69 20.65
C TYR A 118 12.30 3.88 19.79
N ALA A 119 13.52 4.41 19.95
CA ALA A 119 14.00 5.50 19.10
C ALA A 119 14.15 5.00 17.66
N LEU A 120 14.74 3.81 17.48
CA LEU A 120 14.85 3.17 16.18
C LEU A 120 13.48 2.86 15.58
N ALA A 121 12.56 2.28 16.35
CA ALA A 121 11.18 2.02 15.91
C ALA A 121 10.45 3.31 15.49
N LYS A 122 10.60 4.40 16.26
CA LYS A 122 10.01 5.71 15.93
C LYS A 122 10.56 6.27 14.62
N ASN A 123 11.85 6.12 14.34
CA ASN A 123 12.43 6.56 13.07
C ASN A 123 11.87 5.76 11.89
N ALA A 124 11.82 4.43 12.00
CA ALA A 124 11.26 3.58 10.96
C ALA A 124 9.77 3.88 10.68
N ILE A 125 8.97 4.06 11.74
CA ILE A 125 7.55 4.43 11.64
C ILE A 125 7.40 5.81 11.00
N ALA A 126 8.13 6.81 11.48
CA ALA A 126 8.02 8.17 10.96
C ALA A 126 8.47 8.26 9.49
N PHE A 127 9.51 7.52 9.11
CA PHE A 127 9.94 7.42 7.72
C PHE A 127 8.83 6.81 6.85
N THR A 128 8.31 5.65 7.25
CA THR A 128 7.21 4.95 6.56
C THR A 128 5.99 5.84 6.40
N MET A 129 5.65 6.59 7.44
CA MET A 129 4.50 7.48 7.43
C MET A 129 4.72 8.77 6.66
N LEU A 130 5.91 9.36 6.60
CA LEU A 130 6.10 10.72 6.05
C LEU A 130 6.82 10.78 4.71
N ALA A 131 7.43 9.68 4.27
CA ALA A 131 7.96 9.55 2.92
C ALA A 131 6.82 9.41 1.88
N ASP A 132 7.15 8.81 0.73
CA ASP A 132 6.19 8.52 -0.33
C ASP A 132 5.33 7.28 -0.04
N GLY A 133 4.21 7.21 -0.76
CA GLY A 133 3.24 6.14 -0.68
C GLY A 133 2.05 6.41 0.24
N ILE A 134 1.16 5.43 0.24
CA ILE A 134 0.01 5.29 1.12
C ILE A 134 0.50 4.49 2.34
N PRO A 135 0.69 5.11 3.52
CA PRO A 135 1.28 4.45 4.66
C PRO A 135 0.33 3.42 5.28
N ILE A 136 0.86 2.24 5.58
CA ILE A 136 0.19 1.10 6.20
C ILE A 136 0.90 0.81 7.53
N ILE A 137 0.14 0.85 8.63
CA ILE A 137 0.59 0.42 9.96
C ILE A 137 -0.06 -0.92 10.25
N TYR A 138 0.75 -1.91 10.63
CA TYR A 138 0.24 -3.25 10.93
C TYR A 138 -0.33 -3.30 12.34
N GLN A 139 -1.43 -4.03 12.54
CA GLN A 139 -2.12 -4.09 13.83
C GLN A 139 -1.17 -4.51 14.96
N GLY A 140 -1.16 -3.80 16.08
CA GLY A 140 -0.27 -4.09 17.22
C GLY A 140 1.14 -3.49 17.10
N GLN A 141 1.50 -2.89 15.96
CA GLN A 141 2.74 -2.13 15.82
C GLN A 141 2.78 -0.94 16.80
N GLU A 142 1.62 -0.33 17.04
CA GLU A 142 1.45 0.72 18.05
C GLU A 142 1.56 0.21 19.50
N GLN A 143 1.46 -1.11 19.71
CA GLN A 143 1.68 -1.79 20.98
C GLN A 143 3.09 -2.39 21.10
N HIS A 144 3.94 -2.19 20.09
CA HIS A 144 5.31 -2.73 20.05
C HIS A 144 5.38 -4.26 20.13
N PHE A 145 4.43 -4.93 19.47
CA PHE A 145 4.40 -6.39 19.29
C PHE A 145 5.67 -6.93 18.62
N ALA A 146 6.13 -8.13 18.99
CA ALA A 146 7.51 -8.56 18.77
C ALA A 146 7.65 -10.00 18.19
N GLY A 147 6.58 -10.58 17.65
CA GLY A 147 6.65 -11.88 17.01
C GLY A 147 7.68 -11.97 15.88
N SER A 148 8.59 -12.95 15.97
CA SER A 148 9.77 -13.09 15.10
C SER A 148 9.53 -13.66 13.70
N GLY A 149 8.28 -14.00 13.36
CA GLY A 149 7.91 -14.58 12.08
C GLY A 149 6.59 -15.31 12.15
N VAL A 150 6.15 -15.94 11.05
CA VAL A 150 4.86 -16.63 11.00
C VAL A 150 4.86 -17.90 11.85
N PRO A 151 3.83 -18.17 12.68
CA PRO A 151 2.64 -17.34 12.94
C PRO A 151 2.80 -16.35 14.11
N ASN A 152 3.94 -16.35 14.80
CA ASN A 152 4.18 -15.53 16.01
C ASN A 152 4.02 -14.02 15.76
N ASN A 153 4.28 -13.51 14.56
CA ASN A 153 4.06 -12.11 14.17
C ASN A 153 2.57 -11.71 14.10
N ARG A 154 1.64 -12.68 14.21
CA ARG A 154 0.18 -12.49 14.16
C ARG A 154 -0.42 -12.46 15.58
N GLU A 155 0.25 -11.78 16.51
CA GLU A 155 -0.21 -11.58 17.88
C GLU A 155 -1.64 -11.01 17.95
N ALA A 156 -2.43 -11.54 18.88
CA ALA A 156 -3.82 -11.17 19.10
C ALA A 156 -3.93 -9.76 19.72
N LEU A 157 -4.47 -8.79 18.97
CA LEU A 157 -4.59 -7.40 19.41
C LEU A 157 -5.33 -7.25 20.74
N TRP A 158 -6.39 -8.03 20.96
CA TRP A 158 -7.26 -7.91 22.13
C TRP A 158 -6.52 -8.20 23.45
N LEU A 159 -5.40 -8.92 23.41
CA LEU A 159 -4.58 -9.17 24.59
C LEU A 159 -3.82 -7.91 25.07
N SER A 160 -3.65 -6.90 24.20
CA SER A 160 -3.08 -5.60 24.59
C SER A 160 -4.04 -4.73 25.40
N GLY A 161 -5.33 -5.10 25.48
CA GLY A 161 -6.38 -4.24 26.04
C GLY A 161 -6.66 -2.97 25.23
N TYR A 162 -6.16 -2.88 23.99
CA TYR A 162 -6.31 -1.71 23.11
C TYR A 162 -5.76 -0.41 23.72
N SER A 163 -4.63 -0.49 24.43
CA SER A 163 -4.05 0.66 25.11
C SER A 163 -3.77 1.81 24.13
N THR A 164 -4.36 2.97 24.39
CA THR A 164 -4.12 4.20 23.63
C THR A 164 -3.00 5.06 24.25
N SER A 165 -2.43 4.60 25.37
CA SER A 165 -1.33 5.24 26.09
C SER A 165 0.02 4.57 25.87
N SER A 166 0.08 3.49 25.07
CA SER A 166 1.34 2.86 24.66
C SER A 166 2.24 3.88 23.97
N THR A 167 3.57 3.71 24.04
CA THR A 167 4.53 4.72 23.56
C THR A 167 4.37 5.10 22.09
N LEU A 168 3.98 4.15 21.23
CA LEU A 168 3.89 4.36 19.79
C LEU A 168 2.50 4.83 19.33
N TYR A 169 1.44 4.60 20.11
CA TYR A 169 0.08 5.03 19.77
C TYR A 169 -0.07 6.56 19.58
N PRO A 170 0.24 7.42 20.57
CA PRO A 170 0.14 8.86 20.40
C PRO A 170 1.17 9.39 19.40
N PHE A 171 2.32 8.71 19.25
CA PHE A 171 3.33 9.05 18.25
C PHE A 171 2.81 8.89 16.82
N ILE A 172 2.24 7.73 16.48
CA ILE A 172 1.58 7.46 15.19
C ILE A 172 0.42 8.43 14.98
N GLY A 173 -0.35 8.72 16.03
CA GLY A 173 -1.41 9.73 16.00
C GLY A 173 -0.92 11.12 15.58
N THR A 174 0.21 11.57 16.12
CA THR A 174 0.84 12.85 15.73
C THR A 174 1.31 12.85 14.28
N LEU A 175 1.94 11.76 13.80
CA LEU A 175 2.36 11.60 12.41
C LEU A 175 1.18 11.66 11.43
N ASN A 176 0.06 11.01 11.78
CA ASN A 176 -1.15 11.07 10.95
C ASN A 176 -1.76 12.47 10.93
N LYS A 177 -1.80 13.17 12.08
CA LYS A 177 -2.29 14.55 12.18
C LYS A 177 -1.47 15.52 11.31
N ILE A 178 -0.15 15.42 11.33
CA ILE A 178 0.68 16.32 10.50
C ILE A 178 0.52 16.04 9.00
N ARG A 179 0.41 14.76 8.57
CA ARG A 179 0.05 14.45 7.16
C ARG A 179 -1.27 15.10 6.78
N LYS A 180 -2.32 14.93 7.60
CA LYS A 180 -3.63 15.54 7.35
C LYS A 180 -3.55 17.06 7.25
N GLN A 181 -2.75 17.69 8.12
CA GLN A 181 -2.56 19.14 8.07
C GLN A 181 -1.81 19.56 6.80
N ALA A 182 -0.76 18.84 6.41
CA ALA A 182 -0.01 19.14 5.20
C ALA A 182 -0.92 19.05 3.95
N ILE A 183 -1.73 18.00 3.85
CA ILE A 183 -2.73 17.82 2.78
C ILE A 183 -3.76 18.96 2.77
N LYS A 184 -4.23 19.39 3.95
CA LYS A 184 -5.16 20.51 4.07
C LYS A 184 -4.55 21.83 3.62
N GLN A 185 -3.28 22.06 3.92
CA GLN A 185 -2.57 23.30 3.58
C GLN A 185 -2.17 23.35 2.10
N ASP A 186 -1.93 22.19 1.49
CA ASP A 186 -1.54 22.06 0.10
C ASP A 186 -1.98 20.69 -0.44
N THR A 187 -2.98 20.70 -1.33
CA THR A 187 -3.49 19.47 -1.97
C THR A 187 -2.43 18.80 -2.83
N GLY A 188 -1.39 19.52 -3.28
CA GLY A 188 -0.24 18.97 -4.00
C GLY A 188 0.66 18.09 -3.13
N TYR A 189 0.50 18.09 -1.80
CA TYR A 189 1.29 17.25 -0.90
C TYR A 189 1.21 15.75 -1.24
N VAL A 190 0.02 15.26 -1.63
CA VAL A 190 -0.18 13.84 -1.93
C VAL A 190 0.47 13.40 -3.24
N THR A 191 0.55 14.29 -4.22
CA THR A 191 1.17 14.02 -5.54
C THR A 191 2.65 14.41 -5.61
N TYR A 192 3.16 15.19 -4.65
CA TYR A 192 4.56 15.54 -4.58
C TYR A 192 5.41 14.31 -4.20
N LYS A 193 6.37 13.91 -5.04
CA LYS A 193 7.31 12.82 -4.71
C LYS A 193 8.38 13.29 -3.72
N ALA A 194 8.40 12.73 -2.52
CA ALA A 194 9.34 13.06 -1.46
C ALA A 194 10.80 12.95 -1.94
N VAL A 195 11.66 13.89 -1.56
CA VAL A 195 13.08 13.93 -1.97
C VAL A 195 13.98 13.77 -0.74
N PRO A 196 15.01 12.90 -0.78
CA PRO A 196 16.07 12.98 0.19
C PRO A 196 16.94 14.22 -0.13
N VAL A 197 17.03 15.16 0.81
CA VAL A 197 17.69 16.46 0.61
C VAL A 197 18.99 16.61 1.40
N TYR A 198 19.23 15.71 2.34
CA TYR A 198 20.48 15.60 3.09
C TYR A 198 20.65 14.14 3.56
N SER A 199 21.88 13.68 3.61
CA SER A 199 22.24 12.45 4.30
C SER A 199 23.68 12.49 4.82
N ASP A 200 23.91 11.85 5.96
CA ASP A 200 25.23 11.48 6.46
C ASP A 200 25.25 9.98 6.82
N ALA A 201 26.30 9.53 7.53
CA ALA A 201 26.45 8.13 7.94
C ALA A 201 25.28 7.58 8.77
N SER A 202 24.53 8.45 9.45
CA SER A 202 23.54 8.09 10.47
C SER A 202 22.21 8.83 10.38
N THR A 203 22.09 9.80 9.48
CA THR A 203 20.91 10.67 9.36
C THR A 203 20.50 10.84 7.90
N ILE A 204 19.20 10.76 7.62
CA ILE A 204 18.59 11.12 6.34
C ILE A 204 17.50 12.16 6.57
N VAL A 205 17.44 13.17 5.70
CA VAL A 205 16.39 14.19 5.71
C VAL A 205 15.56 14.06 4.46
N MET A 206 14.26 13.85 4.63
CA MET A 206 13.28 13.82 3.57
C MET A 206 12.48 15.11 3.56
N ARG A 207 12.25 15.66 2.36
CA ARG A 207 11.35 16.79 2.13
C ARG A 207 10.18 16.35 1.26
N LYS A 208 8.95 16.65 1.69
CA LYS A 208 7.72 16.37 0.93
C LYS A 208 6.77 17.58 0.97
N GLY A 209 6.24 17.97 -0.18
CA GLY A 209 5.35 19.11 -0.36
C GLY A 209 6.04 20.32 -0.98
N ASN A 210 5.24 21.29 -1.41
CA ASN A 210 5.73 22.51 -2.06
C ASN A 210 6.33 23.49 -1.03
N THR A 211 7.17 24.40 -1.53
CA THR A 211 7.78 25.44 -0.71
C THR A 211 6.71 26.31 -0.04
N GLY A 212 6.82 26.49 1.28
CA GLY A 212 5.86 27.21 2.13
C GLY A 212 4.91 26.30 2.92
N SER A 213 4.78 25.02 2.52
CA SER A 213 3.90 24.00 3.13
C SER A 213 4.57 22.63 3.21
N GLN A 214 5.88 22.55 3.00
CA GLN A 214 6.62 21.29 3.02
C GLN A 214 6.78 20.74 4.44
N VAL A 215 6.69 19.41 4.55
CA VAL A 215 7.10 18.65 5.74
C VAL A 215 8.55 18.22 5.55
N ILE A 216 9.38 18.50 6.55
CA ILE A 216 10.77 18.01 6.62
C ILE A 216 10.83 16.93 7.70
N GLY A 217 11.06 15.68 7.28
CA GLY A 217 11.32 14.56 8.18
C GLY A 217 12.82 14.34 8.34
N VAL A 218 13.31 14.34 9.58
CA VAL A 218 14.70 14.01 9.92
C VAL A 218 14.70 12.68 10.64
N PHE A 219 15.39 11.70 10.08
CA PHE A 219 15.41 10.34 10.59
C PHE A 219 16.86 9.90 10.81
N THR A 220 17.10 9.20 11.92
CA THR A 220 18.43 8.72 12.30
C THR A 220 18.39 7.30 12.82
N ASN A 221 19.49 6.58 12.65
CA ASN A 221 19.68 5.27 13.27
C ASN A 221 20.54 5.33 14.54
N LYS A 222 20.73 6.51 15.15
CA LYS A 222 21.58 6.67 16.34
C LYS A 222 21.12 5.93 17.60
N GLY A 223 19.88 5.46 17.65
CA GLY A 223 19.29 4.77 18.80
C GLY A 223 19.10 5.68 20.02
N SER A 224 18.47 5.15 21.05
CA SER A 224 18.02 5.87 22.26
C SER A 224 19.15 6.59 23.03
N SER A 225 20.39 6.12 22.93
CA SER A 225 21.56 6.73 23.57
C SER A 225 22.27 7.78 22.69
N GLY A 226 21.90 7.88 21.42
CA GLY A 226 22.64 8.70 20.47
C GLY A 226 22.12 10.14 20.38
N SER A 227 23.03 11.05 20.01
CA SER A 227 22.72 12.44 19.72
C SER A 227 23.55 12.95 18.54
N SER A 228 23.09 14.03 17.93
CA SER A 228 23.82 14.77 16.92
C SER A 228 23.22 16.15 16.71
N SER A 229 23.95 16.99 16.00
CA SER A 229 23.40 18.21 15.41
C SER A 229 24.02 18.44 14.05
N PHE A 230 23.28 19.11 13.18
CA PHE A 230 23.74 19.54 11.87
C PHE A 230 22.95 20.77 11.41
N ALA A 231 23.51 21.51 10.47
CA ALA A 231 22.83 22.63 9.82
C ALA A 231 22.12 22.14 8.55
N LEU A 232 20.80 22.28 8.49
CA LEU A 232 20.03 22.05 7.27
C LEU A 232 19.94 23.36 6.49
N THR A 233 20.36 23.34 5.23
CA THR A 233 20.39 24.55 4.41
C THR A 233 18.99 24.99 3.97
N SER A 234 18.84 26.27 3.64
CA SER A 234 17.62 26.78 2.99
C SER A 234 17.35 26.11 1.64
N SER A 235 18.39 25.77 0.87
CA SER A 235 18.25 25.04 -0.40
C SER A 235 17.70 23.62 -0.21
N ALA A 236 18.10 22.93 0.87
CA ALA A 236 17.62 21.58 1.17
C ALA A 236 16.19 21.60 1.75
N SER A 237 15.90 22.54 2.64
CA SER A 237 14.60 22.63 3.33
C SER A 237 13.53 23.37 2.52
N GLY A 238 13.92 24.37 1.74
CA GLY A 238 13.01 25.39 1.20
C GLY A 238 12.49 26.37 2.26
N PHE A 239 13.16 26.49 3.41
CA PHE A 239 12.83 27.52 4.40
C PHE A 239 13.45 28.87 4.03
N THR A 240 12.84 29.94 4.54
CA THR A 240 13.20 31.34 4.25
C THR A 240 13.82 32.00 5.48
N ALA A 241 14.54 33.11 5.29
CA ALA A 241 15.23 33.80 6.38
C ALA A 241 14.28 34.20 7.52
N GLY A 242 14.69 33.98 8.78
CA GLY A 242 13.90 34.32 9.97
C GLY A 242 12.56 33.59 10.12
N GLN A 243 12.31 32.51 9.36
CA GLN A 243 11.07 31.76 9.40
C GLN A 243 10.94 30.95 10.71
N SER A 244 9.78 31.05 11.36
CA SER A 244 9.43 30.20 12.50
C SER A 244 9.04 28.80 12.04
N ILE A 245 9.74 27.80 12.58
CA ILE A 245 9.57 26.38 12.30
C ILE A 245 9.28 25.65 13.62
N THR A 246 8.40 24.66 13.59
CA THR A 246 8.10 23.84 14.77
C THR A 246 8.41 22.37 14.46
N ASP A 247 9.14 21.71 15.36
CA ASP A 247 9.18 20.25 15.39
C ASP A 247 7.88 19.73 16.03
N VAL A 248 7.00 19.13 15.22
CA VAL A 248 5.67 18.73 15.69
C VAL A 248 5.69 17.51 16.62
N LEU A 249 6.82 16.79 16.70
CA LEU A 249 6.96 15.64 17.60
C LEU A 249 7.29 16.07 19.04
N SER A 250 8.13 17.08 19.21
CA SER A 250 8.52 17.61 20.52
C SER A 250 7.84 18.94 20.89
N CYS A 251 7.18 19.58 19.93
CA CYS A 251 6.69 20.95 20.00
C CYS A 251 7.76 22.01 20.27
N THR A 252 9.03 21.67 20.01
CA THR A 252 10.14 22.62 20.05
C THR A 252 10.02 23.59 18.88
N SER A 253 10.15 24.88 19.16
CA SER A 253 10.17 25.93 18.14
C SER A 253 11.62 26.30 17.77
N TYR A 254 11.82 26.56 16.49
CA TYR A 254 13.07 26.98 15.88
C TYR A 254 12.83 28.25 15.07
N THR A 255 13.90 29.01 14.85
CA THR A 255 13.92 30.11 13.89
C THR A 255 15.12 29.92 12.99
N THR A 256 14.92 29.98 11.69
CA THR A 256 16.01 29.90 10.71
C THR A 256 16.87 31.16 10.75
N ASP A 257 18.14 31.05 10.40
CA ASP A 257 19.07 32.17 10.33
C ASP A 257 18.73 33.16 9.19
N SER A 258 19.58 34.18 9.00
CA SER A 258 19.43 35.19 7.94
C SER A 258 19.55 34.63 6.51
N ASN A 259 20.05 33.41 6.35
CA ASN A 259 20.16 32.69 5.08
C ASN A 259 19.06 31.63 4.92
N GLY A 260 18.17 31.48 5.90
CA GLY A 260 17.13 30.45 5.94
C GLY A 260 17.62 29.07 6.36
N ASN A 261 18.85 28.94 6.86
CA ASN A 261 19.36 27.66 7.37
C ASN A 261 18.82 27.39 8.78
N LEU A 262 18.75 26.11 9.15
CA LEU A 262 18.24 25.66 10.44
C LEU A 262 19.22 24.71 11.11
N ASN A 263 19.68 25.04 12.30
CA ASN A 263 20.45 24.11 13.14
C ASN A 263 19.49 23.14 13.83
N ILE A 264 19.63 21.86 13.52
CA ILE A 264 18.76 20.79 14.02
C ILE A 264 19.55 20.01 15.07
N ALA A 265 18.97 19.86 16.26
CA ALA A 265 19.50 19.02 17.32
C ALA A 265 18.66 17.74 17.47
N ILE A 266 19.34 16.60 17.37
CA ILE A 266 18.80 15.26 17.59
C ILE A 266 19.26 14.80 18.98
N GLY A 267 18.29 14.57 19.86
CA GLY A 267 18.49 14.01 21.19
C GLY A 267 17.79 12.66 21.33
N ALA A 268 18.41 11.74 22.05
CA ALA A 268 17.94 10.38 22.30
C ALA A 268 17.58 9.59 21.02
N GLY A 269 18.29 9.87 19.92
CA GLY A 269 18.06 9.29 18.60
C GLY A 269 16.65 9.47 18.04
N LEU A 270 15.84 10.38 18.59
CA LEU A 270 14.45 10.55 18.17
C LEU A 270 14.36 11.29 16.82
N PRO A 271 13.39 10.96 15.96
CA PRO A 271 13.17 11.70 14.72
C PRO A 271 12.73 13.15 15.01
N ARG A 272 12.82 14.00 13.98
CA ARG A 272 12.21 15.34 13.97
C ARG A 272 11.27 15.47 12.79
N VAL A 273 10.17 16.18 12.97
CA VAL A 273 9.23 16.50 11.88
C VAL A 273 8.98 17.99 11.90
N LEU A 274 9.66 18.70 11.03
CA LEU A 274 9.67 20.15 11.00
C LEU A 274 8.61 20.66 10.03
N TYR A 275 7.84 21.65 10.48
CA TYR A 275 6.79 22.27 9.68
C TYR A 275 6.73 23.78 9.95
N PRO A 276 6.37 24.62 8.96
CA PRO A 276 6.19 26.05 9.19
C PRO A 276 5.16 26.32 10.29
N THR A 277 5.55 27.04 11.35
CA THR A 277 4.69 27.27 12.53
C THR A 277 3.37 27.93 12.14
N ALA A 278 3.41 28.90 11.23
CA ALA A 278 2.22 29.59 10.72
C ALA A 278 1.20 28.65 10.03
N LYS A 279 1.62 27.46 9.62
CA LYS A 279 0.77 26.46 8.96
C LYS A 279 0.21 25.42 9.95
N LEU A 280 0.49 25.54 11.25
CA LEU A 280 -0.05 24.64 12.28
C LEU A 280 -1.40 25.08 12.84
N THR A 281 -1.89 26.28 12.53
CA THR A 281 -3.19 26.75 13.02
C THR A 281 -4.32 25.79 12.63
N GLY A 282 -5.13 25.41 13.62
CA GLY A 282 -6.26 24.48 13.47
C GLY A 282 -5.87 23.01 13.26
N SER A 283 -4.59 22.66 13.43
CA SER A 283 -4.12 21.26 13.37
C SER A 283 -4.30 20.51 14.69
N GLY A 284 -4.45 21.22 15.81
CA GLY A 284 -4.39 20.63 17.15
C GLY A 284 -3.00 20.11 17.56
N LEU A 285 -1.94 20.47 16.82
CA LEU A 285 -0.54 20.17 17.15
C LEU A 285 0.14 21.42 17.73
N CYS A 286 0.91 21.24 18.80
CA CYS A 286 1.85 22.24 19.34
C CYS A 286 1.27 23.66 19.53
N GLY A 287 0.09 23.76 20.15
CA GLY A 287 -0.56 25.04 20.42
C GLY A 287 -1.37 25.61 19.24
N GLY A 288 -1.42 24.91 18.10
CA GLY A 288 -2.28 25.22 16.95
C GLY A 288 -3.77 24.90 17.19
N SER A 289 -4.29 25.25 18.36
CA SER A 289 -5.70 25.06 18.72
C SER A 289 -6.60 25.94 17.86
N SER A 290 -7.68 25.35 17.35
CA SER A 290 -8.78 26.10 16.73
C SER A 290 -9.45 26.96 17.80
N GLY A 291 -9.56 28.27 17.57
CA GLY A 291 -10.40 29.12 18.40
C GLY A 291 -11.86 28.67 18.32
N SER A 292 -12.37 28.08 19.40
CA SER A 292 -13.70 28.27 19.99
C SER A 292 -14.02 27.10 20.92
N THR A 293 -14.17 27.41 22.19
CA THR A 293 -14.65 26.55 23.27
C THR A 293 -16.09 26.11 23.01
N THR A 294 -16.31 24.80 22.85
CA THR A 294 -17.56 24.16 23.30
C THR A 294 -17.21 22.78 23.83
N ALA A 295 -17.66 22.54 25.06
CA ALA A 295 -17.36 21.36 25.87
C ALA A 295 -17.65 20.04 25.13
N VAL A 296 -16.79 19.06 25.38
CA VAL A 296 -16.97 17.65 25.01
C VAL A 296 -18.22 17.11 25.74
N PRO A 297 -19.26 16.63 25.04
CA PRO A 297 -20.23 15.74 25.66
C PRO A 297 -19.70 14.29 25.62
N ALA A 298 -20.05 13.54 26.66
CA ALA A 298 -19.78 12.12 26.83
C ALA A 298 -20.27 11.26 25.63
N PRO A 299 -19.75 10.03 25.44
CA PRO A 299 -20.02 9.26 24.24
C PRO A 299 -21.49 8.83 24.20
N THR A 300 -22.22 9.33 23.20
CA THR A 300 -23.59 8.92 22.93
C THR A 300 -23.59 7.93 21.76
N THR A 301 -24.28 6.81 21.97
CA THR A 301 -24.51 5.70 21.05
C THR A 301 -25.05 6.19 19.70
N ILE A 302 -24.40 5.81 18.60
CA ILE A 302 -24.84 6.15 17.24
C ILE A 302 -26.10 5.33 16.90
N LYS A 303 -27.25 6.01 16.79
CA LYS A 303 -28.43 5.50 16.07
C LYS A 303 -28.25 5.77 14.58
N THR A 304 -28.29 4.70 13.79
CA THR A 304 -28.25 4.68 12.33
C THR A 304 -29.52 5.33 11.76
N SER A 305 -29.35 6.36 10.92
CA SER A 305 -30.44 6.86 10.06
C SER A 305 -30.48 6.05 8.77
N THR A 306 -31.57 5.34 8.54
CA THR A 306 -31.84 4.65 7.28
C THR A 306 -32.26 5.65 6.21
N THR A 307 -31.40 5.86 5.21
CA THR A 307 -31.80 6.43 3.93
C THR A 307 -32.30 5.29 3.03
N THR A 308 -33.55 5.38 2.60
CA THR A 308 -34.17 4.47 1.64
C THR A 308 -33.58 4.70 0.24
N GLY A 309 -32.49 4.01 -0.06
CA GLY A 309 -31.94 3.88 -1.41
C GLY A 309 -32.83 3.00 -2.28
N GLY A 310 -33.19 3.49 -3.47
CA GLY A 310 -34.03 2.78 -4.44
C GLY A 310 -33.53 1.38 -4.78
N ALA A 311 -34.48 0.47 -5.00
CA ALA A 311 -34.23 -0.93 -5.30
C ALA A 311 -33.25 -1.08 -6.50
N CYS A 312 -32.10 -1.66 -6.22
CA CYS A 312 -31.09 -2.00 -7.21
C CYS A 312 -31.54 -3.27 -7.96
N SER A 313 -31.77 -3.17 -9.26
CA SER A 313 -32.18 -4.30 -10.10
C SER A 313 -31.11 -5.40 -10.12
N THR A 314 -31.49 -6.61 -9.75
CA THR A 314 -30.62 -7.79 -9.75
C THR A 314 -30.12 -8.08 -11.16
N PRO A 315 -28.79 -8.18 -11.40
CA PRO A 315 -28.28 -8.54 -12.70
C PRO A 315 -28.62 -9.99 -13.03
N THR A 316 -29.05 -10.23 -14.27
CA THR A 316 -29.54 -11.53 -14.74
C THR A 316 -28.47 -12.39 -15.42
N SER A 317 -27.28 -11.85 -15.74
CA SER A 317 -26.22 -12.55 -16.48
C SER A 317 -24.79 -12.10 -16.11
N VAL A 318 -23.81 -13.00 -16.27
CA VAL A 318 -22.37 -12.86 -15.93
C VAL A 318 -21.50 -13.46 -17.04
N ALA A 319 -20.49 -12.72 -17.54
CA ALA A 319 -19.52 -13.23 -18.50
C ALA A 319 -18.40 -14.04 -17.80
N ILE A 320 -18.15 -15.28 -18.23
CA ILE A 320 -17.15 -16.19 -17.65
C ILE A 320 -16.25 -16.74 -18.77
N THR A 321 -14.93 -16.68 -18.56
CA THR A 321 -13.94 -17.23 -19.50
C THR A 321 -13.46 -18.59 -19.04
N PHE A 322 -13.53 -19.58 -19.93
CA PHE A 322 -13.04 -20.94 -19.74
C PHE A 322 -11.79 -21.15 -20.58
N SER A 323 -10.78 -21.82 -20.03
CA SER A 323 -9.53 -22.13 -20.73
C SER A 323 -9.05 -23.52 -20.37
N ASP A 324 -8.56 -24.26 -21.37
CA ASP A 324 -7.95 -25.58 -21.19
C ASP A 324 -6.76 -25.78 -22.15
N LYS A 325 -5.84 -26.69 -21.80
CA LYS A 325 -4.67 -27.04 -22.60
C LYS A 325 -4.86 -28.41 -23.22
N VAL A 326 -5.31 -28.43 -24.47
CA VAL A 326 -5.64 -29.66 -25.19
C VAL A 326 -4.88 -29.69 -26.51
N VAL A 327 -3.97 -30.67 -26.65
CA VAL A 327 -3.30 -30.92 -27.93
C VAL A 327 -4.33 -31.44 -28.94
N THR A 328 -4.39 -30.77 -30.09
CA THR A 328 -5.30 -31.06 -31.19
C THR A 328 -4.53 -31.24 -32.49
N GLN A 329 -5.00 -32.13 -33.36
CA GLN A 329 -4.55 -32.28 -34.74
C GLN A 329 -5.37 -31.41 -35.68
N TYR A 330 -4.90 -31.24 -36.91
CA TYR A 330 -5.65 -30.51 -37.94
C TYR A 330 -7.04 -31.12 -38.15
N GLY A 331 -8.08 -30.28 -38.11
CA GLY A 331 -9.48 -30.71 -38.21
C GLY A 331 -10.14 -31.06 -36.86
N GLN A 332 -9.41 -31.02 -35.74
CA GLN A 332 -10.00 -31.15 -34.40
C GLN A 332 -10.33 -29.78 -33.78
N SER A 333 -11.29 -29.76 -32.87
CA SER A 333 -11.64 -28.58 -32.07
C SER A 333 -11.97 -28.94 -30.62
N VAL A 334 -12.05 -27.94 -29.75
CA VAL A 334 -12.44 -28.14 -28.34
C VAL A 334 -13.75 -27.40 -28.07
N LYS A 335 -14.67 -28.07 -27.39
CA LYS A 335 -15.95 -27.51 -26.93
C LYS A 335 -16.03 -27.52 -25.41
N LEU A 336 -16.73 -26.54 -24.86
CA LEU A 336 -17.20 -26.51 -23.47
C LEU A 336 -18.64 -27.03 -23.41
N VAL A 337 -18.90 -28.00 -22.54
CA VAL A 337 -20.22 -28.61 -22.35
C VAL A 337 -20.53 -28.66 -20.86
N GLY A 338 -21.78 -28.43 -20.46
CA GLY A 338 -22.15 -28.43 -19.05
C GLY A 338 -23.63 -28.61 -18.78
N SER A 339 -23.99 -28.59 -17.50
CA SER A 339 -25.30 -29.03 -16.99
C SER A 339 -26.46 -28.05 -17.27
N ILE A 340 -26.18 -26.85 -17.74
CA ILE A 340 -27.18 -25.80 -18.01
C ILE A 340 -27.39 -25.61 -19.52
N PRO A 341 -28.56 -25.09 -19.96
CA PRO A 341 -28.85 -24.92 -21.39
C PRO A 341 -27.83 -24.03 -22.12
N GLN A 342 -27.29 -23.01 -21.46
CA GLN A 342 -26.26 -22.12 -21.99
C GLN A 342 -24.94 -22.84 -22.28
N LEU A 343 -24.74 -24.02 -21.70
CA LEU A 343 -23.59 -24.90 -21.91
C LEU A 343 -24.00 -26.22 -22.60
N GLY A 344 -25.18 -26.25 -23.24
CA GLY A 344 -25.63 -27.39 -24.04
C GLY A 344 -26.30 -28.53 -23.25
N ALA A 345 -26.51 -28.39 -21.93
CA ALA A 345 -27.20 -29.37 -21.08
C ALA A 345 -26.68 -30.81 -21.25
N TRP A 346 -25.35 -30.97 -21.18
CA TRP A 346 -24.61 -32.21 -21.42
C TRP A 346 -24.68 -32.80 -22.83
N ASN A 347 -25.29 -32.11 -23.78
CA ASN A 347 -25.23 -32.48 -25.19
C ASN A 347 -23.98 -31.88 -25.86
N ALA A 348 -22.99 -32.72 -26.16
CA ALA A 348 -21.72 -32.29 -26.78
C ALA A 348 -21.89 -31.65 -28.17
N ALA A 349 -22.93 -32.00 -28.92
CA ALA A 349 -23.21 -31.34 -30.19
C ALA A 349 -23.52 -29.85 -29.99
N ASN A 350 -24.20 -29.52 -28.89
CA ASN A 350 -24.59 -28.17 -28.49
C ASN A 350 -23.53 -27.43 -27.66
N GLY A 351 -22.35 -28.03 -27.46
CA GLY A 351 -21.25 -27.42 -26.74
C GLY A 351 -20.71 -26.16 -27.41
N ILE A 352 -20.20 -25.23 -26.61
CA ILE A 352 -19.62 -23.96 -27.07
C ILE A 352 -18.21 -24.21 -27.59
N VAL A 353 -17.97 -23.95 -28.87
CA VAL A 353 -16.64 -24.08 -29.49
C VAL A 353 -15.70 -23.03 -28.91
N LEU A 354 -14.54 -23.47 -28.45
CA LEU A 354 -13.48 -22.61 -27.92
C LEU A 354 -12.55 -22.15 -29.04
N SER A 355 -11.91 -21.01 -28.82
CA SER A 355 -10.94 -20.41 -29.73
C SER A 355 -9.54 -20.95 -29.48
N SER A 356 -8.82 -21.31 -30.55
CA SER A 356 -7.40 -21.66 -30.54
C SER A 356 -6.48 -20.46 -30.77
N ALA A 357 -6.95 -19.22 -30.61
CA ALA A 357 -6.16 -18.02 -30.91
C ALA A 357 -4.84 -17.92 -30.13
N GLY A 358 -4.76 -18.55 -28.94
CA GLY A 358 -3.54 -18.64 -28.13
C GLY A 358 -2.75 -19.94 -28.28
N TYR A 359 -3.15 -20.82 -29.21
CA TYR A 359 -2.57 -22.16 -29.37
C TYR A 359 -1.18 -22.08 -30.03
N THR A 360 -0.20 -22.72 -29.40
CA THR A 360 1.10 -23.03 -30.01
C THR A 360 1.50 -24.47 -29.70
N ALA A 361 2.48 -25.04 -30.42
CA ALA A 361 2.96 -26.40 -30.15
C ALA A 361 3.50 -26.57 -28.71
N GLY A 362 4.07 -25.52 -28.12
CA GLY A 362 4.55 -25.52 -26.72
C GLY A 362 3.50 -25.09 -25.68
N ASN A 363 2.33 -24.61 -26.12
CA ASN A 363 1.26 -24.15 -25.24
C ASN A 363 -0.10 -24.29 -25.96
N PRO A 364 -0.73 -25.47 -25.94
CA PRO A 364 -1.91 -25.80 -26.73
C PRO A 364 -3.21 -25.28 -26.09
N VAL A 365 -3.29 -23.97 -25.83
CA VAL A 365 -4.43 -23.34 -25.14
C VAL A 365 -5.63 -23.15 -26.06
N TRP A 366 -6.79 -23.53 -25.55
CA TRP A 366 -8.13 -23.23 -26.08
C TRP A 366 -8.91 -22.42 -25.06
N SER A 367 -9.62 -21.36 -25.49
CA SER A 367 -10.38 -20.49 -24.57
C SER A 367 -11.64 -19.88 -25.16
N GLY A 368 -12.60 -19.51 -24.31
CA GLY A 368 -13.82 -18.82 -24.74
C GLY A 368 -14.56 -18.16 -23.58
N THR A 369 -15.25 -17.04 -23.85
CA THR A 369 -16.04 -16.29 -22.87
C THR A 369 -17.53 -16.45 -23.13
N ILE A 370 -18.31 -16.85 -22.12
CA ILE A 370 -19.74 -17.15 -22.21
C ILE A 370 -20.51 -16.35 -21.16
N ASN A 371 -21.66 -15.77 -21.54
CA ASN A 371 -22.59 -15.12 -20.62
C ASN A 371 -23.53 -16.15 -19.98
N LEU A 372 -23.39 -16.40 -18.69
CA LEU A 372 -24.18 -17.35 -17.91
C LEU A 372 -25.14 -16.64 -16.94
N PRO A 373 -26.29 -17.24 -16.57
CA PRO A 373 -27.21 -16.62 -15.62
C PRO A 373 -26.57 -16.43 -14.23
N ALA A 374 -26.80 -15.27 -13.63
CA ALA A 374 -26.26 -14.97 -12.30
C ALA A 374 -26.86 -15.90 -11.22
N GLY A 375 -26.04 -16.34 -10.26
CA GLY A 375 -26.49 -17.16 -9.13
C GLY A 375 -26.81 -18.62 -9.45
N THR A 376 -26.44 -19.11 -10.64
CA THR A 376 -26.68 -20.49 -11.06
C THR A 376 -25.46 -21.36 -10.78
N SER A 377 -25.65 -22.46 -10.05
CA SER A 377 -24.65 -23.53 -9.94
C SER A 377 -24.75 -24.44 -11.15
N PHE A 378 -23.60 -24.81 -11.71
CA PHE A 378 -23.51 -25.73 -12.85
C PHE A 378 -22.21 -26.53 -12.79
N SER A 379 -22.18 -27.64 -13.51
CA SER A 379 -20.99 -28.45 -13.76
C SER A 379 -20.66 -28.40 -15.25
N TYR A 380 -19.40 -28.58 -15.62
CA TYR A 380 -18.95 -28.56 -17.00
C TYR A 380 -17.77 -29.51 -17.24
N LYS A 381 -17.49 -29.81 -18.51
CA LYS A 381 -16.30 -30.51 -19.01
C LYS A 381 -15.86 -29.94 -20.36
N PHE A 382 -14.59 -30.18 -20.70
CA PHE A 382 -14.10 -29.97 -22.06
C PHE A 382 -14.30 -31.24 -22.88
N VAL A 383 -14.63 -31.06 -24.16
CA VAL A 383 -14.85 -32.14 -25.12
C VAL A 383 -14.03 -31.84 -26.36
N LYS A 384 -13.16 -32.77 -26.75
CA LYS A 384 -12.47 -32.71 -28.04
C LYS A 384 -13.38 -33.27 -29.12
N VAL A 385 -13.56 -32.52 -30.19
CA VAL A 385 -14.30 -32.94 -31.37
C VAL A 385 -13.29 -33.42 -32.41
N ASN A 386 -13.44 -34.67 -32.82
CA ASN A 386 -12.62 -35.29 -33.84
C ASN A 386 -13.05 -34.87 -35.25
N SER A 387 -12.18 -35.07 -36.23
CA SER A 387 -12.44 -34.72 -37.64
C SER A 387 -13.59 -35.51 -38.26
N ASP A 388 -13.94 -36.67 -37.70
CA ASP A 388 -15.09 -37.50 -38.06
C ASP A 388 -16.39 -37.09 -37.35
N GLY A 389 -16.34 -36.06 -36.49
CA GLY A 389 -17.47 -35.57 -35.70
C GLY A 389 -17.71 -36.31 -34.39
N SER A 390 -16.89 -37.31 -34.03
CA SER A 390 -16.96 -37.99 -32.73
C SER A 390 -16.44 -37.10 -31.59
N PHE A 391 -16.83 -37.44 -30.36
CA PHE A 391 -16.54 -36.66 -29.15
C PHE A 391 -15.69 -37.44 -28.16
N ASP A 392 -14.51 -36.92 -27.82
CA ASP A 392 -13.69 -37.42 -26.72
C ASP A 392 -13.88 -36.52 -25.50
N TRP A 393 -14.41 -37.09 -24.43
CA TRP A 393 -14.65 -36.39 -23.18
C TRP A 393 -13.41 -36.38 -22.30
N GLU A 394 -13.23 -35.30 -21.55
CA GLU A 394 -12.29 -35.26 -20.43
C GLU A 394 -12.63 -36.36 -19.41
N ASN A 395 -11.58 -37.01 -18.88
CA ASN A 395 -11.72 -38.06 -17.86
C ASN A 395 -12.53 -37.56 -16.66
N ASP A 396 -13.22 -38.47 -15.97
CA ASP A 396 -13.85 -38.15 -14.70
C ASP A 396 -12.77 -37.79 -13.64
N PRO A 397 -13.09 -36.88 -12.70
CA PRO A 397 -12.17 -36.46 -11.64
C PRO A 397 -11.82 -37.56 -10.63
#